data_AF-A0A3B9XXS8-F1
#
_entry.id   AF-A0A3B9XXS8-F1
#
_cell.length_a   1.000
_cell.length_b   1.000
_cell.length_c   1.000
_cell.angle_alpha   90.00
_cell.angle_beta   90.00
_cell.angle_gamma   90.00
#
_symmetry.space_group_name_H-M   'P 1'
#
loop_
_entity.id
_entity.type
_entity.pdbx_description
1 polymer ?
#
loop_
_entity_poly.entity_id
_entity_poly.type
_entity_poly.pdbx_seq_one_letter_code
_entity_poly.pdbx_strand_id
1 'polypeptide(L)'
;NNRGMLNDVEMNVAALNPTLARGLRMMLWAEHLGLYSEAELFDLGYFLGQQQQSSGDTGRGESIWQSVQEMLGDLHAGLRMMVKRAQDNLLRYKARQPLLGQLLPYLTAEEATQQGLKFREEHGW
;
A
#
# COMPACT_ATOMS: atom_id res chain seq x y z
N ASN A 1 -1.95 19.19 4.13
CA ASN A 1 -3.08 20.08 4.50
C ASN A 1 -2.52 21.49 4.76
N ASN A 2 -3.35 22.51 5.08
CA ASN A 2 -2.84 23.87 5.34
C ASN A 2 -1.78 23.92 6.45
N ARG A 3 -1.83 23.00 7.43
CA ARG A 3 -0.79 22.89 8.45
C ARG A 3 0.57 22.55 7.83
N GLY A 4 0.67 21.41 7.16
CA GLY A 4 1.92 20.94 6.55
C GLY A 4 2.32 21.61 5.22
N MET A 5 1.58 22.62 4.74
CA MET A 5 2.00 23.39 3.55
C MET A 5 2.28 24.86 3.84
N LEU A 6 1.76 25.42 4.94
CA LEU A 6 1.83 26.86 5.22
C LEU A 6 2.22 27.20 6.67
N ASN A 7 1.81 26.40 7.66
CA ASN A 7 1.89 26.82 9.06
C ASN A 7 3.03 26.16 9.84
N ASP A 8 3.28 24.88 9.61
CA ASP A 8 4.27 24.09 10.35
C ASP A 8 5.58 24.03 9.56
N VAL A 9 6.72 23.90 10.27
CA VAL A 9 8.03 23.69 9.63
C VAL A 9 8.10 22.25 9.14
N GLU A 10 8.20 22.08 7.82
CA GLU A 10 8.21 20.78 7.16
C GLU A 10 9.49 20.62 6.34
N MET A 11 10.00 19.39 6.29
CA MET A 11 11.12 19.03 5.43
C MET A 11 10.65 17.99 4.42
N ASN A 12 10.80 18.30 3.13
CA ASN A 12 10.47 17.40 2.03
C ASN A 12 11.73 17.06 1.23
N VAL A 13 11.86 15.81 0.80
CA VAL A 13 12.92 15.36 -0.10
C VAL A 13 12.27 14.81 -1.36
N ALA A 14 12.72 15.27 -2.53
CA ALA A 14 12.31 14.75 -3.83
C ALA A 14 13.46 13.98 -4.47
N ALA A 15 13.19 12.74 -4.90
CA ALA A 15 14.14 11.91 -5.61
C ALA A 15 13.56 11.49 -6.96
N LEU A 16 14.35 11.63 -8.03
CA LEU A 16 13.96 11.27 -9.40
C LEU A 16 14.48 9.89 -9.83
N ASN A 17 15.03 9.10 -8.90
CA ASN A 17 15.55 7.78 -9.22
C ASN A 17 14.39 6.83 -9.59
N PRO A 18 14.33 6.33 -10.84
CA PRO A 18 13.20 5.52 -11.30
C PRO A 18 13.13 4.14 -10.64
N THR A 19 14.28 3.59 -10.23
CA THR A 19 14.35 2.31 -9.51
C THR A 19 13.76 2.47 -8.11
N LEU A 20 14.13 3.53 -7.41
CA LEU A 20 13.59 3.85 -6.09
C LEU A 20 12.07 4.09 -6.16
N ALA A 21 11.61 4.92 -7.09
CA ALA A 21 10.18 5.21 -7.25
C ALA A 21 9.37 3.95 -7.59
N ARG A 22 9.90 3.10 -8.49
CA ARG A 22 9.24 1.84 -8.87
C ARG A 22 9.22 0.84 -7.73
N GLY A 23 10.35 0.67 -7.03
CA GLY A 23 10.47 -0.22 -5.88
C GLY A 23 9.51 0.18 -4.77
N LEU A 24 9.54 1.46 -4.37
CA LEU A 24 8.66 1.99 -3.33
C LEU A 24 7.17 1.82 -3.68
N ARG A 25 6.77 2.13 -4.93
CA ARG A 25 5.39 1.90 -5.39
C ARG A 25 4.97 0.44 -5.19
N MET A 26 5.80 -0.51 -5.61
CA MET A 26 5.44 -1.93 -5.53
C MET A 26 5.43 -2.44 -4.09
N MET A 27 6.34 -1.96 -3.24
CA MET A 27 6.33 -2.26 -1.81
C MET A 27 5.05 -1.76 -1.13
N LEU A 28 4.68 -0.49 -1.34
CA LEU A 28 3.44 0.09 -0.78
C LEU A 28 2.19 -0.64 -1.28
N TRP A 29 2.16 -1.02 -2.55
CA TRP A 29 1.05 -1.82 -3.07
C TRP A 29 0.99 -3.20 -2.45
N ALA A 30 2.14 -3.87 -2.28
CA ALA A 30 2.20 -5.19 -1.68
C ALA A 30 1.75 -5.15 -0.21
N GLU A 31 2.12 -4.10 0.53
CA GLU A 31 1.64 -3.82 1.88
C GLU A 31 0.12 -3.62 1.91
N HIS A 32 -0.40 -2.69 1.10
CA HIS A 32 -1.82 -2.38 1.06
C HIS A 32 -2.69 -3.56 0.62
N LEU A 33 -2.16 -4.43 -0.24
CA LEU A 33 -2.81 -5.68 -0.66
C LEU A 33 -2.73 -6.79 0.40
N GLY A 34 -1.87 -6.64 1.41
CA GLY A 34 -1.58 -7.64 2.43
C GLY A 34 -0.88 -8.88 1.87
N LEU A 35 0.05 -8.70 0.92
CA LEU A 35 0.77 -9.80 0.27
C LEU A 35 1.97 -10.30 1.09
N TYR A 36 2.59 -9.40 1.86
CA TYR A 36 3.77 -9.70 2.66
C TYR A 36 3.62 -9.09 4.05
N SER A 37 4.36 -9.66 5.00
CA SER A 37 4.53 -9.10 6.32
C SER A 37 5.44 -7.87 6.31
N GLU A 38 5.35 -7.06 7.37
CA GLU A 38 6.22 -5.89 7.54
C GLU A 38 7.71 -6.26 7.54
N ALA A 39 8.07 -7.38 8.18
CA ALA A 39 9.45 -7.87 8.21
C ALA A 39 9.99 -8.21 6.81
N GLU A 40 9.19 -8.88 5.98
CA GLU A 40 9.56 -9.19 4.59
C GLU A 40 9.71 -7.92 3.74
N LEU A 41 8.87 -6.91 3.97
CA LEU A 41 9.01 -5.62 3.29
C LEU A 41 10.24 -4.85 3.75
N PHE A 42 10.66 -4.98 5.02
CA PHE A 42 11.93 -4.43 5.48
C PHE A 42 13.12 -5.11 4.81
N ASP A 43 13.13 -6.45 4.72
CA ASP A 43 14.17 -7.21 4.03
C ASP A 43 14.32 -6.75 2.58
N LEU A 44 13.20 -6.55 1.89
CA LEU A 44 13.18 -5.98 0.53
C LEU A 44 13.70 -4.54 0.49
N GLY A 45 13.32 -3.69 1.44
CA GLY A 45 13.76 -2.30 1.51
C GLY A 45 15.27 -2.18 1.66
N TYR A 46 15.87 -2.99 2.54
CA TYR A 46 17.31 -3.07 2.71
C TYR A 46 18.03 -3.55 1.45
N PHE A 47 17.48 -4.58 0.79
CA PHE A 47 18.02 -5.09 -0.48
C PHE A 47 18.01 -4.02 -1.58
N LEU A 48 16.89 -3.32 -1.77
CA LEU A 48 16.77 -2.23 -2.75
C LEU A 48 17.67 -1.03 -2.40
N GLY A 49 17.87 -0.77 -1.11
CA GLY A 49 18.74 0.29 -0.62
C GLY A 49 20.23 -0.05 -0.67
N GLN A 50 20.61 -1.27 -1.07
CA GLN A 50 21.99 -1.77 -1.05
C GLN A 50 22.68 -1.57 0.31
N GLN A 51 21.91 -1.63 1.40
CA GLN A 51 22.48 -1.50 2.74
C GLN A 51 23.26 -2.78 3.08
N GLN A 52 24.31 -2.66 3.91
CA GLN A 52 25.09 -3.82 4.34
C GLN A 52 24.18 -4.83 5.05
N GLN A 53 23.98 -5.97 4.42
CA GLN A 53 23.21 -7.10 4.91
C GLN A 53 24.10 -8.34 5.02
N SER A 54 23.72 -9.28 5.89
CA SER A 54 24.32 -10.61 5.86
C SER A 54 23.94 -11.32 4.56
N SER A 55 24.77 -12.26 4.09
CA SER A 55 24.52 -12.98 2.83
C SER A 55 23.17 -13.72 2.80
N GLY A 56 22.67 -14.13 3.97
CA GLY A 56 21.36 -14.77 4.10
C GLY A 56 20.17 -13.79 3.95
N ASP A 57 20.34 -12.53 4.36
CA ASP A 57 19.29 -11.52 4.27
C ASP A 57 19.17 -10.98 2.84
N THR A 58 20.31 -10.87 2.14
CA THR A 58 20.34 -10.47 0.71
C THR A 58 19.57 -11.44 -0.17
N GLY A 59 19.70 -12.76 0.06
CA GLY A 59 18.99 -13.78 -0.72
C GLY A 59 17.46 -13.74 -0.51
N ARG A 60 17.01 -13.40 0.70
CA ARG A 60 15.56 -13.22 0.97
C ARG A 60 15.02 -11.98 0.26
N GLY A 61 15.70 -10.83 0.41
CA GLY A 61 15.29 -9.59 -0.24
C GLY A 61 15.22 -9.72 -1.76
N GLU A 62 16.19 -10.41 -2.37
CA GLU A 62 16.18 -10.70 -3.81
C GLU A 62 14.99 -11.59 -4.23
N SER A 63 14.70 -12.64 -3.48
CA SER A 63 13.57 -13.53 -3.77
C SER A 63 12.22 -12.81 -3.65
N ILE A 64 12.06 -11.99 -2.61
CA ILE A 64 10.86 -11.14 -2.42
C ILE A 64 10.77 -10.14 -3.57
N TRP A 65 11.87 -9.53 -3.98
CA TRP A 65 11.89 -8.59 -5.10
C TRP A 65 11.40 -9.23 -6.40
N GLN A 66 11.91 -10.41 -6.74
CA GLN A 66 11.48 -11.15 -7.93
C GLN A 66 9.97 -11.42 -7.89
N SER A 67 9.48 -11.93 -6.75
CA SER A 67 8.06 -12.24 -6.56
C SER A 67 7.16 -10.99 -6.65
N VAL A 68 7.59 -9.87 -6.05
CA VAL A 68 6.87 -8.59 -6.13
C VAL A 68 6.85 -8.06 -7.56
N GLN A 69 7.95 -8.18 -8.31
CA GLN A 69 8.00 -7.77 -9.71
C GLN A 69 7.07 -8.61 -10.60
N GLU A 70 7.01 -9.92 -10.37
CA GLU A 70 6.11 -10.81 -11.10
C GLU A 70 4.63 -10.44 -10.86
N MET A 71 4.27 -10.12 -9.62
CA MET A 71 2.87 -9.79 -9.28
C MET A 71 2.47 -8.35 -9.62
N LEU A 72 3.35 -7.37 -9.37
CA LEU A 72 3.02 -5.94 -9.36
C LEU A 72 3.86 -5.10 -10.34
N GLY A 73 4.71 -5.75 -11.13
CA GLY A 73 5.51 -5.11 -12.18
C GLY A 73 4.65 -4.47 -13.28
N ASP A 74 3.53 -5.10 -13.62
CA ASP A 74 2.52 -4.51 -14.50
C ASP A 74 1.60 -3.55 -13.72
N LEU A 75 1.61 -2.28 -14.13
CA LEU A 75 0.86 -1.22 -13.46
C LEU A 75 -0.65 -1.48 -13.46
N HIS A 76 -1.21 -1.91 -14.60
CA HIS A 76 -2.65 -2.07 -14.75
C HIS A 76 -3.16 -3.31 -14.01
N ALA A 77 -2.37 -4.39 -14.02
CA ALA A 77 -2.66 -5.59 -13.26
C ALA A 77 -2.68 -5.28 -11.76
N GLY A 78 -1.65 -4.59 -11.24
CA GLY A 78 -1.63 -4.20 -9.83
C GLY A 78 -2.78 -3.25 -9.47
N LEU A 79 -3.13 -2.26 -10.31
CA LEU A 79 -4.31 -1.41 -10.06
C LEU A 79 -5.61 -2.22 -9.96
N ARG A 80 -5.82 -3.20 -10.84
CA ARG A 80 -6.98 -4.09 -10.77
C ARG A 80 -6.99 -4.91 -9.47
N MET A 81 -5.82 -5.36 -9.00
CA MET A 81 -5.71 -6.06 -7.71
C MET A 81 -6.10 -5.14 -6.55
N MET A 82 -5.65 -3.88 -6.55
CA MET A 82 -5.98 -2.89 -5.51
C MET A 82 -7.49 -2.65 -5.45
N VAL A 83 -8.13 -2.42 -6.61
CA VAL A 83 -9.58 -2.22 -6.71
C VAL A 83 -10.35 -3.45 -6.21
N LYS A 84 -9.95 -4.64 -6.66
CA LYS A 84 -10.56 -5.89 -6.22
C LYS A 84 -10.43 -6.05 -4.70
N ARG A 85 -9.25 -5.80 -4.14
CA ARG A 85 -9.03 -5.89 -2.69
C ARG A 85 -9.93 -4.93 -1.92
N ALA A 86 -10.07 -3.69 -2.38
CA ALA A 86 -10.97 -2.72 -1.77
C ALA A 86 -12.43 -3.23 -1.77
N GLN A 87 -12.91 -3.75 -2.90
CA GLN A 87 -14.25 -4.33 -3.00
C GLN A 87 -14.45 -5.54 -2.08
N ASP A 88 -13.48 -6.46 -2.04
CA ASP A 88 -13.50 -7.62 -1.14
C ASP A 88 -13.52 -7.20 0.33
N ASN A 89 -12.74 -6.18 0.69
CA ASN A 89 -12.70 -5.62 2.04
C ASN A 89 -13.99 -4.90 2.41
N LEU A 90 -14.69 -4.29 1.46
CA LEU A 90 -16.02 -3.73 1.71
C LEU A 90 -17.02 -4.83 2.09
N LEU A 91 -16.99 -5.97 1.40
CA LEU A 91 -17.83 -7.12 1.75
C LEU A 91 -17.49 -7.68 3.13
N ARG A 92 -16.19 -7.79 3.46
CA ARG A 92 -15.71 -8.20 4.79
C ARG A 92 -16.19 -7.25 5.88
N TYR A 93 -16.07 -5.95 5.65
CA TYR A 93 -16.53 -4.92 6.59
C TYR A 93 -18.02 -5.08 6.89
N LYS A 94 -18.85 -5.23 5.85
CA LYS A 94 -20.29 -5.47 6.00
C LYS A 94 -20.60 -6.75 6.78
N ALA A 95 -19.78 -7.79 6.57
CA ALA A 95 -19.86 -9.06 7.29
C ALA A 95 -19.21 -9.03 8.69
N ARG A 96 -18.69 -7.88 9.16
CA ARG A 96 -17.94 -7.73 10.42
C ARG A 96 -16.72 -8.64 10.54
N GLN A 97 -16.08 -8.90 9.41
CA GLN A 97 -14.84 -9.67 9.34
C GLN A 97 -13.63 -8.74 9.28
N PRO A 98 -12.45 -9.18 9.76
CA PRO A 98 -11.21 -8.46 9.57
C PRO A 98 -10.92 -8.21 8.08
N LEU A 99 -10.39 -7.02 7.80
CA LEU A 99 -9.88 -6.65 6.49
C LEU A 99 -8.62 -7.45 6.17
N LEU A 100 -8.32 -7.60 4.88
CA LEU A 100 -7.05 -8.10 4.40
C LEU A 100 -6.25 -6.96 3.79
N GLY A 101 -5.03 -6.73 4.26
CA GLY A 101 -4.31 -5.50 3.94
C GLY A 101 -5.03 -4.26 4.46
N GLN A 102 -4.89 -3.14 3.76
CA GLN A 102 -5.26 -1.82 4.28
C GLN A 102 -6.20 -1.03 3.34
N LEU A 103 -6.81 -1.70 2.37
CA LEU A 103 -7.63 -1.03 1.35
C LEU A 103 -9.11 -1.08 1.68
N LEU A 104 -9.74 0.09 1.59
CA LEU A 104 -11.18 0.24 1.49
C LEU A 104 -11.48 1.15 0.29
N PRO A 105 -12.63 0.96 -0.38
CA PRO A 105 -12.99 1.84 -1.48
C PRO A 105 -13.29 3.22 -0.91
N TYR A 106 -12.83 4.25 -1.62
CA TYR A 106 -13.32 5.59 -1.35
C TYR A 106 -14.77 5.65 -1.83
N LEU A 107 -15.69 5.91 -0.91
CA LEU A 107 -17.11 6.00 -1.19
C LEU A 107 -17.59 7.39 -0.80
N THR A 108 -18.34 8.03 -1.68
CA THR A 108 -19.14 9.21 -1.37
C THR A 108 -20.23 8.89 -0.34
N ALA A 109 -20.81 9.92 0.28
CA ALA A 109 -21.94 9.77 1.21
C ALA A 109 -23.15 9.05 0.56
N GLU A 110 -23.42 9.34 -0.71
CA GLU A 110 -24.46 8.69 -1.48
C GLU A 110 -24.17 7.19 -1.66
N GLU A 111 -22.96 6.85 -2.12
CA GLU A 111 -22.54 5.46 -2.31
C GLU A 111 -22.51 4.69 -0.99
N ALA A 112 -22.06 5.32 0.10
CA ALA A 112 -22.10 4.74 1.45
C ALA A 112 -23.53 4.34 1.84
N THR A 113 -24.48 5.25 1.60
CA THR A 113 -25.91 5.05 1.88
C THR A 113 -26.48 3.92 1.03
N GLN A 114 -26.22 3.92 -0.28
CA GLN A 114 -26.64 2.84 -1.20
C GLN A 114 -26.09 1.48 -0.77
N GLN A 115 -24.88 1.46 -0.20
CA GLN A 115 -24.23 0.26 0.29
C GLN A 115 -24.66 -0.12 1.72
N GLY A 116 -25.53 0.65 2.38
CA GLY A 116 -26.04 0.38 3.73
C GLY A 116 -25.02 0.62 4.84
N LEU A 117 -24.05 1.50 4.60
CA LEU A 117 -22.92 1.76 5.50
C LEU A 117 -23.25 2.96 6.39
N LYS A 118 -22.96 2.84 7.69
CA LYS A 118 -23.11 3.95 8.63
C LYS A 118 -21.86 4.82 8.56
N PHE A 119 -22.03 6.11 8.25
CA PHE A 119 -20.95 7.09 8.27
C PHE A 119 -21.43 8.37 8.97
N ARG A 120 -20.49 9.23 9.39
CA ARG A 120 -20.80 10.55 9.93
C ARG A 120 -20.30 11.59 8.94
N GLU A 121 -21.22 12.24 8.23
CA GLU A 121 -20.90 13.16 7.14
C GLU A 121 -19.94 14.29 7.58
N GLU A 122 -20.09 14.76 8.81
CA GLU A 122 -19.28 15.81 9.46
C GLU A 122 -17.89 15.36 9.95
N HIS A 123 -17.61 14.05 9.98
CA HIS A 123 -16.32 13.50 10.41
C HIS A 123 -15.66 12.57 9.38
N GLY A 124 -16.33 12.30 8.25
CA GLY A 124 -15.89 11.35 7.25
C GLY A 124 -16.23 9.89 7.61
N TRP A 125 -15.57 8.98 6.90
CA TRP A 125 -15.62 7.53 7.12
C TRP A 125 -14.97 7.13 8.44
#